data_AF-A0A7I9Y0H0-F1
#
_entry.id   AF-A0A7I9Y0H0-F1
#
_cell.length_a   1.000
_cell.length_b   1.000
_cell.length_c   1.000
_cell.angle_alpha   90.00
_cell.angle_beta   90.00
_cell.angle_gamma   90.00
#
_symmetry.space_group_name_H-M   'P 1'
#
loop_
_entity.id
_entity.type
_entity.pdbx_description
1 polymer ?
#
loop_
_entity_poly.entity_id
_entity_poly.type
_entity_poly.pdbx_seq_one_letter_code
_entity_poly.pdbx_strand_id
1 'polypeptide(L)' 'MDDDTDSEVNIRTAERIAGAPLPTPAKLRMRQNFFVQLGRFACINLRMMRIIFRGHG' A
#
# COMPACT_ATOMS: atom_id res chain seq x y z
N MET A 1 -26.04 -19.69 17.32
CA MET A 1 -26.95 -18.93 16.43
C MET A 1 -26.19 -17.69 16.01
N ASP A 2 -25.09 -17.90 15.29
CA ASP A 2 -23.99 -16.92 15.17
C ASP A 2 -23.58 -16.74 13.69
N ASP A 3 -23.93 -17.72 12.85
CA ASP A 3 -23.69 -17.78 11.40
C ASP A 3 -24.44 -16.69 10.62
N ASP A 4 -25.66 -16.36 11.05
CA ASP A 4 -26.52 -15.35 10.42
C ASP A 4 -25.95 -13.93 10.59
N THR A 5 -25.39 -13.65 11.78
CA THR A 5 -24.79 -12.35 12.10
C THR A 5 -23.46 -12.15 11.36
N ASP A 6 -22.63 -13.18 11.24
CA ASP A 6 -21.38 -13.11 10.46
C ASP A 6 -21.66 -12.92 8.96
N SER A 7 -22.70 -13.56 8.43
CA SER A 7 -23.17 -13.33 7.06
C SER A 7 -23.64 -11.90 6.85
N GLU A 8 -24.46 -11.34 7.74
CA GLU A 8 -24.95 -9.97 7.64
C GLU A 8 -23.79 -8.95 7.67
N VAL A 9 -22.81 -9.14 8.55
CA VAL A 9 -21.61 -8.28 8.64
C VAL A 9 -20.78 -8.37 7.37
N ASN A 10 -20.61 -9.55 6.79
CA ASN A 10 -19.89 -9.76 5.54
C ASN A 10 -20.57 -9.06 4.35
N ILE A 11 -21.90 -9.14 4.25
CA ILE A 11 -22.69 -8.48 3.18
C ILE A 11 -22.52 -6.95 3.26
N ARG A 12 -22.68 -6.36 4.45
CA ARG A 12 -22.52 -4.90 4.66
C ARG A 12 -21.10 -4.42 4.36
N THR A 13 -20.11 -5.27 4.64
CA THR A 13 -18.72 -5.00 4.32
C THR A 13 -18.46 -5.10 2.81
N ALA A 14 -19.04 -6.09 2.13
CA ALA A 14 -18.95 -6.25 0.67
C ALA A 14 -19.57 -5.06 -0.08
N GLU A 15 -20.72 -4.55 0.38
CA GLU A 15 -21.35 -3.34 -0.19
C GLU A 15 -20.44 -2.11 -0.06
N ARG A 16 -19.77 -1.95 1.09
CA ARG A 16 -18.79 -0.87 1.30
C ARG A 16 -17.54 -1.03 0.44
N ILE A 17 -17.10 -2.26 0.19
CA ILE A 17 -15.94 -2.55 -0.67
C ILE A 17 -16.27 -2.31 -2.15
N ALA A 18 -17.50 -2.59 -2.58
CA ALA A 18 -17.94 -2.40 -3.96
C ALA A 18 -17.91 -0.93 -4.41
N GLY A 19 -18.11 0.01 -3.48
CA GLY A 19 -18.02 1.46 -3.73
C GLY A 19 -16.60 2.02 -3.74
N ALA A 20 -15.60 1.22 -3.36
CA ALA A 20 -14.21 1.67 -3.42
C ALA A 20 -13.78 1.75 -4.89
N PRO A 21 -13.15 2.86 -5.33
CA PRO A 21 -12.61 2.93 -6.68
C PRO A 21 -11.62 1.78 -6.87
N LEU A 22 -11.94 0.89 -7.81
CA LEU A 22 -11.05 -0.23 -8.17
C LEU A 22 -9.65 0.33 -8.42
N PRO A 23 -8.59 -0.27 -7.85
CA PRO A 23 -7.24 0.17 -8.09
C PRO A 23 -7.01 0.18 -9.59
N THR A 24 -6.77 1.37 -10.14
CA THR A 24 -6.57 1.52 -11.59
C THR A 24 -5.42 0.61 -12.04
N PRO A 25 -5.48 0.05 -13.27
CA PRO A 25 -4.44 -0.87 -13.76
C PRO A 25 -3.03 -0.25 -13.67
N ALA A 26 -2.94 1.08 -13.78
CA ALA A 26 -1.72 1.84 -13.55
C ALA A 26 -1.16 1.70 -12.12
N LYS A 27 -2.01 1.79 -11.09
CA LYS A 27 -1.58 1.61 -9.68
C LYS A 27 -1.18 0.16 -9.40
N LEU A 28 -1.86 -0.81 -10.00
CA LEU A 28 -1.52 -2.23 -9.86
C LEU A 28 -0.14 -2.53 -10.48
N ARG A 29 0.10 -2.05 -11.70
CA ARG A 29 1.37 -2.20 -12.41
C ARG A 29 2.54 -1.54 -11.67
N MET A 30 2.31 -0.36 -11.07
CA MET A 30 3.32 0.34 -10.30
C MET A 30 3.70 -0.41 -9.01
N ARG A 31 2.74 -1.14 -8.40
CA ARG A 31 2.97 -1.96 -7.20
C ARG A 31 3.77 -3.23 -7.51
N GLN A 32 3.65 -3.78 -8.72
CA GLN A 32 4.39 -4.98 -9.15
C GLN A 32 5.77 -4.65 -9.72
N ASN A 33 6.09 -3.39 -9.98
CA ASN A 33 7.33 -3.03 -10.65
C ASN A 33 8.52 -2.99 -9.67
N PHE A 34 9.35 -4.03 -9.70
CA PHE A 34 10.53 -4.17 -8.82
C PHE A 34 11.49 -2.98 -8.93
N PHE A 35 11.71 -2.46 -10.15
CA PHE A 35 12.56 -1.29 -10.37
C PHE A 35 12.07 -0.03 -9.64
N VAL A 36 10.74 0.17 -9.57
CA VAL A 36 10.14 1.29 -8.84
C VAL A 36 10.33 1.11 -7.33
N GLN A 37 10.18 -0.12 -6.83
CA GLN A 37 10.43 -0.42 -5.42
C GLN A 37 11.91 -0.24 -5.05
N LEU A 38 12.83 -0.70 -5.90
CA LEU A 38 14.26 -0.55 -5.70
C LEU A 38 14.69 0.92 -5.71
N GLY A 39 14.17 1.71 -6.67
CA GLY A 39 14.43 3.15 -6.71
C GLY A 39 13.91 3.89 -5.48
N ARG A 40 12.69 3.57 -5.02
CA ARG A 40 12.14 4.15 -3.77
C ARG A 40 12.99 3.77 -2.55
N PHE A 41 13.39 2.50 -2.46
CA PHE A 41 14.27 2.01 -1.39
C PHE A 41 15.60 2.76 -1.41
N ALA A 42 16.27 2.84 -2.57
CA ALA A 42 17.52 3.57 -2.71
C ALA A 42 17.37 5.04 -2.30
N CYS A 43 16.39 5.77 -2.82
CA CYS A 43 16.17 7.18 -2.48
C CYS A 43 15.99 7.42 -0.97
N ILE A 44 15.23 6.56 -0.29
CA ILE A 44 15.02 6.68 1.16
C ILE A 44 16.32 6.43 1.93
N ASN A 45 17.03 5.36 1.60
CA ASN A 45 18.29 5.01 2.25
C ASN A 45 19.38 6.06 1.98
N LEU A 46 19.47 6.59 0.75
CA LEU A 46 20.39 7.69 0.41
C LEU A 46 20.05 8.98 1.15
N ARG A 47 18.77 9.29 1.36
CA ARG A 47 18.36 10.47 2.13
C ARG A 47 18.80 10.36 3.59
N MET A 48 18.62 9.19 4.20
CA MET A 48 19.10 8.93 5.56
C MET A 48 20.63 9.03 5.63
N MET A 49 21.35 8.36 4.72
CA MET A 49 22.81 8.46 4.62
C MET A 49 23.27 9.91 4.47
N ARG A 50 22.65 10.71 3.60
CA ARG A 50 22.99 12.12 3.41
C ARG A 50 22.82 12.95 4.69
N ILE A 51 21.79 12.66 5.49
CA ILE A 51 21.59 13.33 6.79
C ILE A 51 22.67 12.90 7.78
N ILE A 52 22.99 11.61 7.84
CA ILE A 52 24.05 11.06 8.72
C ILE A 52 25.41 11.67 8.36
N PHE A 53 25.79 11.65 7.08
CA PHE A 53 27.06 12.22 6.60
C PHE A 53 27.15 13.74 6.84
N ARG A 54 26.04 14.47 6.72
CA ARG A 54 26.01 15.92 6.94
C ARG A 54 25.91 16.31 8.42
N GLY A 55 25.46 15.40 9.29
CA GLY A 55 25.44 15.60 10.74
C GLY A 55 26.73 15.19 11.45
N HIS A 56 27.67 14.54 10.74
CA HIS A 56 28.96 14.09 11.27
C HIS A 56 30.15 14.86 10.68
N GLY A 57 29.90 16.08 10.18
CA GLY A 57 30.90 17.03 9.71
C GLY A 57 30.62 18.43 10.23
#